data_AF-A0AAN4WLP1-F1
#
_entry.id   AF-A0AAN4WLP1-F1
#
_cell.length_a   1.000
_cell.length_b   1.000
_cell.length_c   1.000
_cell.angle_alpha   90.00
_cell.angle_beta   90.00
_cell.angle_gamma   90.00
#
_symmetry.space_group_name_H-M   'P 1'
#
loop_
_entity.id
_entity.type
_entity.pdbx_description
1 polymer ?
#
loop_
_entity_poly.entity_id
_entity_poly.type
_entity_poly.pdbx_seq_one_letter_code
_entity_poly.pdbx_strand_id
1 'polypeptide(L)'
;MAKYGKWIGAGLGFVMGGPIGALFGYFIGSTFDTATIVTSGPANDPGTRPTGRGDFLLSLVVLATALMKADGKVTRNELDYVKKFFRDNFGLEGEREALTIIKDLLNKDIEVDQVCTQIRMNMNVYSRTQLLYFLFGLAKADGTVCKHEISLLDKIANLLGIDSTTYQSIKAMYYDDLDSAYSILGISSSATDEEVKKAYRKMAIENHPDKVGYMGEDIRKAAEKKFMAINEAYEKIKKQRGIN
;
A
#
# COMPACT_ATOMS: atom_id res chain seq x y z
N MET A 1 -26.67 4.98 26.95
CA MET A 1 -26.76 6.24 26.17
C MET A 1 -25.45 6.50 25.41
N ALA A 2 -25.08 5.66 24.44
CA ALA A 2 -23.75 5.65 23.80
C ALA A 2 -23.76 6.05 22.30
N LYS A 3 -24.81 6.71 21.80
CA LYS A 3 -24.96 7.00 20.36
C LYS A 3 -24.21 8.24 19.87
N TYR A 4 -23.82 9.16 20.77
CA TYR A 4 -23.20 10.43 20.38
C TYR A 4 -21.69 10.48 20.63
N GLY A 5 -21.11 9.54 21.38
CA GLY A 5 -19.68 9.55 21.74
C GLY A 5 -18.74 9.57 20.54
N LYS A 6 -19.07 8.82 19.47
CA LYS A 6 -18.30 8.78 18.23
C LYS A 6 -18.33 10.10 17.47
N TRP A 7 -19.48 10.77 17.42
CA TRP A 7 -19.64 12.03 16.68
C TRP A 7 -19.06 13.22 17.45
N ILE A 8 -19.20 13.22 18.78
CA ILE A 8 -18.59 14.22 19.67
C ILE A 8 -17.08 14.08 19.67
N GLY A 9 -16.58 12.84 19.76
CA GLY A 9 -15.17 12.54 19.63
C GLY A 9 -14.65 12.98 18.26
N ALA A 10 -15.33 12.64 17.17
CA ALA A 10 -14.94 13.09 15.83
C ALA A 10 -14.88 14.62 15.70
N GLY A 11 -15.87 15.34 16.23
CA GLY A 11 -15.89 16.80 16.21
C GLY A 11 -14.74 17.41 17.02
N LEU A 12 -14.52 16.94 18.25
CA LEU A 12 -13.41 17.41 19.10
C LEU A 12 -12.04 17.07 18.51
N GLY A 13 -11.93 15.88 17.94
CA GLY A 13 -10.75 15.43 17.24
C GLY A 13 -10.45 16.27 16.01
N PHE A 14 -11.47 16.65 15.23
CA PHE A 14 -11.31 17.56 14.10
C PHE A 14 -10.79 18.93 14.54
N VAL A 15 -11.34 19.49 15.61
CA VAL A 15 -10.90 20.80 16.13
C VAL A 15 -9.46 20.75 16.63
N MET A 16 -9.03 19.65 17.26
CA MET A 16 -7.68 19.54 17.82
C MET A 16 -6.61 19.06 16.83
N GLY A 17 -6.99 18.34 15.77
CA GLY A 17 -6.03 17.67 14.89
C GLY A 17 -6.52 17.45 13.46
N GLY A 18 -7.53 18.21 13.00
CA GLY A 18 -8.17 18.14 11.68
C GLY A 18 -8.64 16.73 11.29
N PRO A 19 -8.68 16.35 9.99
CA PRO A 19 -9.24 15.07 9.55
C PRO A 19 -8.74 13.80 10.27
N ILE A 20 -7.43 13.67 10.49
CA ILE A 20 -6.85 12.55 11.25
C ILE A 20 -7.30 12.62 12.70
N GLY A 21 -7.29 13.80 13.30
CA GLY A 21 -7.84 14.02 14.64
C GLY A 21 -9.33 13.63 14.70
N ALA A 22 -10.11 13.92 13.67
CA ALA A 22 -11.52 13.56 13.59
C ALA A 22 -11.72 12.04 13.54
N LEU A 23 -10.89 11.35 12.78
CA LEU A 23 -10.87 9.89 12.76
C LEU A 23 -10.45 9.35 14.14
N PHE A 24 -9.38 9.88 14.76
CA PHE A 24 -8.97 9.52 16.11
C PHE A 24 -10.10 9.68 17.12
N GLY A 25 -10.73 10.86 17.14
CA GLY A 25 -11.81 11.15 18.05
C GLY A 25 -13.03 10.27 17.79
N TYR A 26 -13.32 9.93 16.53
CA TYR A 26 -14.36 8.97 16.17
C TYR A 26 -14.09 7.57 16.74
N PHE A 27 -12.84 7.11 16.66
CA PHE A 27 -12.43 5.77 17.12
C PHE A 27 -12.21 5.69 18.64
N ILE A 28 -11.61 6.70 19.28
CA ILE A 28 -11.48 6.80 20.74
C ILE A 28 -12.85 6.97 21.41
N GLY A 29 -13.75 7.73 20.80
CA GLY A 29 -15.15 7.86 21.26
C GLY A 29 -15.98 6.57 21.11
N SER A 30 -15.43 5.52 20.50
CA SER A 30 -16.09 4.23 20.28
C SER A 30 -15.73 3.14 21.30
N THR A 31 -14.63 3.32 22.05
CA THR A 31 -14.15 2.39 23.10
C THR A 31 -14.13 3.14 24.44
N PHE A 32 -15.25 3.15 25.15
CA PHE A 32 -15.36 3.87 26.43
C PHE A 32 -14.77 3.13 27.63
N ASP A 33 -14.09 2.00 27.43
CA ASP A 33 -13.44 1.25 28.49
C ASP A 33 -11.93 1.14 28.19
N THR A 34 -11.12 1.80 29.03
CA THR A 34 -9.65 1.64 29.11
C THR A 34 -8.81 2.36 28.03
N ALA A 35 -9.09 3.63 27.77
CA ALA A 35 -8.02 4.58 27.47
C ALA A 35 -8.03 5.60 28.59
N THR A 36 -7.02 5.58 29.46
CA THR A 36 -6.83 6.63 30.46
C THR A 36 -6.87 7.96 29.74
N ILE A 37 -7.94 8.71 29.96
CA ILE A 37 -8.06 10.09 29.54
C ILE A 37 -6.86 10.77 30.19
N VAL A 38 -5.84 11.10 29.40
CA VAL A 38 -4.89 12.13 29.80
C VAL A 38 -5.72 13.41 29.76
N THR A 39 -6.44 13.67 30.85
CA THR A 39 -7.04 14.96 31.16
C THR A 39 -5.86 15.89 31.33
N SER A 40 -5.40 16.48 30.23
CA SER A 40 -4.56 17.66 30.30
C SER A 40 -5.40 18.73 31.00
N GLY A 41 -4.88 19.20 32.14
CA GLY A 41 -5.40 20.36 32.85
C GLY A 41 -5.37 21.64 32.00
N PRO A 42 -5.69 22.80 32.60
CA PRO A 42 -5.96 24.03 31.87
C PRO A 42 -4.83 24.39 30.91
N ALA A 43 -5.22 24.69 29.68
CA ALA A 43 -4.35 25.07 28.57
C ALA A 43 -3.48 26.28 28.94
N ASN A 44 -2.17 26.13 28.74
CA ASN A 44 -1.21 27.23 28.57
C ASN A 44 0.05 26.69 27.89
N ASP A 45 -0.07 26.21 26.64
CA ASP A 45 1.02 26.32 25.65
C ASP A 45 0.54 25.96 24.22
N PRO A 46 0.52 26.90 23.26
CA PRO A 46 0.27 26.61 21.86
C PRO A 46 1.60 26.28 21.16
N GLY A 47 2.14 25.09 21.40
CA GLY A 47 3.41 24.69 20.80
C GLY A 47 3.73 23.22 20.96
N THR A 48 3.43 22.43 19.92
CA THR A 48 3.99 21.08 19.69
C THR A 48 3.58 20.00 20.69
N ARG A 49 2.40 19.40 20.47
CA ARG A 49 2.14 18.05 21.00
C ARG A 49 3.07 17.07 20.26
N PRO A 50 3.90 16.27 20.95
CA PRO A 50 4.62 15.17 20.30
C PRO A 50 3.58 14.20 19.75
N THR A 51 3.62 13.92 18.44
CA THR A 51 2.81 12.85 17.85
C THR A 51 3.09 11.54 18.57
N GLY A 52 2.05 10.93 19.13
CA GLY A 52 2.15 9.65 19.82
C GLY A 52 2.29 8.48 18.84
N ARG A 53 2.65 7.32 19.37
CA ARG A 53 2.63 6.04 18.63
C ARG A 53 1.26 5.76 17.97
N GLY A 54 0.18 6.25 18.60
CA GLY A 54 -1.18 6.19 18.05
C GLY A 54 -1.31 6.94 16.73
N ASP A 55 -0.84 8.20 16.65
CA ASP A 55 -0.95 9.08 15.47
C ASP A 55 -0.35 8.47 14.20
N PHE A 56 0.78 7.77 14.37
CA PHE A 56 1.44 7.02 13.31
C PHE A 56 0.60 5.81 12.84
N LEU A 57 0.00 5.06 13.79
CA LEU A 57 -0.81 3.88 13.50
C LEU A 57 -2.04 4.22 12.67
N LEU A 58 -2.80 5.26 13.05
CA LEU A 58 -3.98 5.64 12.28
C LEU A 58 -3.59 6.16 10.88
N SER A 59 -2.48 6.90 10.78
CA SER A 59 -1.94 7.36 9.50
C SER A 59 -1.61 6.20 8.57
N LEU A 60 -0.98 5.14 9.09
CA LEU A 60 -0.75 3.90 8.35
C LEU A 60 -2.06 3.29 7.88
N VAL A 61 -3.03 3.11 8.77
CA VAL A 61 -4.29 2.43 8.45
C VAL A 61 -5.09 3.20 7.39
N VAL A 62 -5.18 4.53 7.52
CA VAL A 62 -5.92 5.38 6.58
C VAL A 62 -5.27 5.36 5.19
N LEU A 63 -3.95 5.54 5.09
CA LEU A 63 -3.26 5.51 3.81
C LEU A 63 -3.22 4.10 3.20
N ALA A 64 -3.08 3.04 4.01
CA ALA A 64 -3.21 1.66 3.57
C ALA A 64 -4.58 1.42 2.94
N THR A 65 -5.64 1.88 3.61
CA THR A 65 -7.02 1.71 3.12
C THR A 65 -7.24 2.49 1.83
N ALA A 66 -6.72 3.71 1.72
CA ALA A 66 -6.78 4.48 0.49
C ALA A 66 -6.07 3.77 -0.67
N LEU A 67 -4.92 3.15 -0.41
CA LEU A 67 -4.14 2.40 -1.39
C LEU A 67 -4.87 1.14 -1.87
N MET A 68 -5.35 0.30 -0.95
CA MET A 68 -6.14 -0.90 -1.28
C MET A 68 -7.44 -0.58 -2.03
N LYS A 69 -7.96 0.65 -1.90
CA LYS A 69 -9.16 1.10 -2.63
C LYS A 69 -8.84 1.66 -4.03
N ALA A 70 -7.57 1.91 -4.37
CA ALA A 70 -7.19 2.69 -5.55
C ALA A 70 -7.60 2.03 -6.87
N ASP A 71 -7.60 0.70 -6.94
CA ASP A 71 -8.00 -0.08 -8.10
C ASP A 71 -9.44 -0.66 -7.98
N GLY A 72 -10.12 -0.37 -6.87
CA GLY A 72 -11.49 -0.77 -6.59
C GLY A 72 -11.68 -2.19 -6.06
N LYS A 73 -10.61 -2.96 -5.81
CA LYS A 73 -10.72 -4.33 -5.27
C LYS A 73 -9.63 -4.64 -4.24
N VAL A 74 -10.04 -4.66 -2.97
CA VAL A 74 -9.17 -5.14 -1.89
C VAL A 74 -8.93 -6.64 -2.02
N THR A 75 -7.67 -7.05 -2.08
CA THR A 75 -7.29 -8.46 -2.21
C THR A 75 -7.03 -9.10 -0.85
N ARG A 76 -6.98 -10.43 -0.85
CA ARG A 76 -6.61 -11.19 0.35
C ARG A 76 -5.14 -10.98 0.73
N ASN A 77 -4.24 -10.87 -0.26
CA ASN A 77 -2.81 -10.73 0.03
C ASN A 77 -2.50 -9.37 0.63
N GLU A 78 -3.14 -8.30 0.15
CA GLU A 78 -3.05 -6.96 0.77
C GLU A 78 -3.50 -7.00 2.24
N LEU A 79 -4.68 -7.56 2.50
CA LEU A 79 -5.20 -7.67 3.87
C LEU A 79 -4.29 -8.53 4.75
N ASP A 80 -3.76 -9.65 4.24
CA ASP A 80 -2.87 -10.53 5.01
C ASP A 80 -1.51 -9.86 5.26
N TYR A 81 -1.00 -9.04 4.32
CA TYR A 81 0.18 -8.19 4.53
C TYR A 81 -0.05 -7.19 5.66
N VAL A 82 -1.17 -6.46 5.61
CA VAL A 82 -1.54 -5.48 6.64
C VAL A 82 -1.67 -6.15 8.01
N LYS A 83 -2.40 -7.27 8.10
CA LYS A 83 -2.55 -8.04 9.35
C LYS A 83 -1.21 -8.43 9.95
N LYS A 84 -0.33 -9.00 9.13
CA LYS A 84 0.99 -9.45 9.56
C LYS A 84 1.81 -8.27 10.08
N PHE A 85 1.86 -7.17 9.32
CA PHE A 85 2.59 -5.98 9.73
C PHE A 85 2.10 -5.44 11.08
N PHE A 86 0.79 -5.30 11.26
CA PHE A 86 0.25 -4.78 12.53
C PHE A 86 0.45 -5.75 13.69
N ARG A 87 0.32 -7.06 13.46
CA ARG A 87 0.61 -8.07 14.48
C ARG A 87 2.08 -8.03 14.91
N ASP A 88 3.00 -8.00 13.96
CA ASP A 88 4.44 -8.08 14.23
C ASP A 88 4.96 -6.82 14.95
N ASN A 89 4.37 -5.65 14.66
CA ASN A 89 4.82 -4.36 15.20
C ASN A 89 4.00 -3.87 16.42
N PHE A 90 2.76 -4.33 16.58
CA PHE A 90 1.81 -3.81 17.59
C PHE A 90 1.03 -4.91 18.34
N GLY A 91 1.33 -6.18 18.08
CA GLY A 91 0.66 -7.32 18.72
C GLY A 91 -0.75 -7.59 18.19
N LEU A 92 -1.40 -8.58 18.79
CA LEU A 92 -2.74 -9.02 18.37
C LEU A 92 -3.82 -7.94 18.55
N GLU A 93 -3.65 -7.03 19.51
CA GLU A 93 -4.58 -5.92 19.74
C GLU A 93 -4.47 -4.89 18.62
N GLY A 94 -3.26 -4.49 18.25
CA GLY A 94 -3.02 -3.55 17.14
C GLY A 94 -3.52 -4.08 15.80
N GLU A 95 -3.37 -5.38 15.53
CA GLU A 95 -3.99 -6.02 14.36
C GLU A 95 -5.51 -5.89 14.36
N ARG A 96 -6.16 -6.22 15.49
CA ARG A 96 -7.64 -6.17 15.61
C ARG A 96 -8.17 -4.75 15.45
N GLU A 97 -7.49 -3.78 16.04
CA GLU A 97 -7.83 -2.36 15.92
C GLU A 97 -7.70 -1.89 14.47
N ALA A 98 -6.55 -2.15 13.83
CA ALA A 98 -6.31 -1.80 12.44
C ALA A 98 -7.37 -2.40 11.52
N LEU A 99 -7.69 -3.69 11.67
CA LEU A 99 -8.73 -4.35 10.86
C LEU A 99 -10.12 -3.76 11.06
N THR A 100 -10.43 -3.29 12.27
CA THR A 100 -11.72 -2.65 12.56
C THR A 100 -11.82 -1.31 11.83
N ILE A 101 -10.77 -0.50 11.92
CA ILE A 101 -10.69 0.80 11.23
C ILE A 101 -10.75 0.60 9.71
N ILE A 102 -10.03 -0.37 9.15
CA ILE A 102 -10.07 -0.68 7.71
C ILE A 102 -11.49 -0.98 7.26
N LYS A 103 -12.19 -1.90 7.94
CA LYS A 103 -13.58 -2.26 7.60
C LYS A 103 -14.50 -1.05 7.57
N ASP A 104 -14.36 -0.14 8.52
CA ASP A 104 -15.15 1.09 8.60
C ASP A 104 -14.80 2.09 7.49
N LEU A 105 -13.54 2.14 7.06
CA LEU A 105 -13.04 3.06 6.02
C LEU A 105 -13.25 2.54 4.60
N LEU A 106 -13.37 1.23 4.38
CA LEU A 106 -13.58 0.65 3.04
C LEU A 106 -14.80 1.22 2.32
N ASN A 107 -15.84 1.57 3.07
CA ASN A 107 -17.09 2.14 2.53
C ASN A 107 -17.13 3.69 2.59
N LYS A 108 -16.01 4.35 2.87
CA LYS A 108 -15.92 5.82 3.00
C LYS A 108 -14.90 6.39 2.03
N ASP A 109 -15.14 7.61 1.58
CA ASP A 109 -14.15 8.35 0.80
C ASP A 109 -13.06 8.90 1.72
N ILE A 110 -11.81 8.75 1.27
CA ILE A 110 -10.63 9.14 2.04
C ILE A 110 -9.99 10.34 1.33
N GLU A 111 -9.95 11.47 2.01
CA GLU A 111 -9.32 12.70 1.51
C GLU A 111 -7.79 12.62 1.67
N VAL A 112 -7.13 11.87 0.79
CA VAL A 112 -5.68 11.60 0.82
C VAL A 112 -4.86 12.88 0.95
N ASP A 113 -5.22 13.94 0.22
CA ASP A 113 -4.52 15.23 0.24
C ASP A 113 -4.45 15.84 1.65
N GLN A 114 -5.59 15.86 2.34
CA GLN A 114 -5.67 16.43 3.68
C GLN A 114 -4.92 15.55 4.67
N VAL A 115 -5.11 14.23 4.62
CA VAL A 115 -4.42 13.26 5.48
C VAL A 115 -2.89 13.38 5.32
N CYS A 116 -2.38 13.40 4.10
CA CYS A 116 -0.93 13.55 3.86
C CYS A 116 -0.40 14.91 4.32
N THR A 117 -1.16 16.00 4.13
CA THR A 117 -0.77 17.33 4.62
C THR A 117 -0.62 17.33 6.14
N GLN A 118 -1.54 16.69 6.86
CA GLN A 118 -1.46 16.59 8.31
C GLN A 118 -0.31 15.71 8.79
N ILE A 119 -0.08 14.57 8.15
CA ILE A 119 1.08 13.72 8.42
C ILE A 119 2.36 14.53 8.24
N ARG A 120 2.46 15.31 7.16
CA ARG A 120 3.63 16.15 6.89
C ARG A 120 3.88 17.20 7.98
N MET A 121 2.82 17.84 8.49
CA MET A 121 2.96 18.88 9.51
C MET A 121 3.29 18.32 10.90
N ASN A 122 2.87 17.09 11.19
CA ASN A 122 2.96 16.51 12.53
C ASN A 122 4.08 15.47 12.69
N MET A 123 4.63 14.94 11.60
CA MET A 123 5.58 13.82 11.66
C MET A 123 6.92 14.16 10.98
N ASN A 124 8.01 13.70 11.58
CA ASN A 124 9.35 13.90 11.04
C ASN A 124 9.55 13.14 9.71
N VAL A 125 10.62 13.46 8.98
CA VAL A 125 10.93 12.83 7.68
C VAL A 125 11.08 11.31 7.78
N TYR A 126 11.73 10.79 8.82
CA TYR A 126 11.96 9.35 8.97
C TYR A 126 10.65 8.56 9.10
N SER A 127 9.72 9.04 9.93
CA SER A 127 8.41 8.41 10.07
C SER A 127 7.64 8.43 8.76
N ARG A 128 7.67 9.55 8.03
CA ARG A 128 7.02 9.67 6.70
C ARG A 128 7.63 8.70 5.68
N THR A 129 8.95 8.54 5.69
CA THR A 129 9.64 7.57 4.84
C THR A 129 9.27 6.14 5.20
N GLN A 130 9.12 5.80 6.49
CA GLN A 130 8.67 4.47 6.93
C GLN A 130 7.22 4.18 6.54
N LEU A 131 6.32 5.19 6.59
CA LEU A 131 4.97 5.05 6.03
C LEU A 131 5.05 4.66 4.54
N LEU A 132 5.90 5.35 3.78
CA LEU A 132 6.05 5.07 2.35
C LEU A 132 6.62 3.67 2.08
N TYR A 133 7.62 3.20 2.83
CA TYR A 133 8.12 1.82 2.73
C TYR A 133 7.01 0.78 2.95
N PHE A 134 6.20 0.99 3.98
CA PHE A 134 5.07 0.11 4.25
C PHE A 134 4.05 0.11 3.10
N LEU A 135 3.70 1.29 2.57
CA LEU A 135 2.74 1.40 1.46
C LEU A 135 3.24 0.71 0.18
N PHE A 136 4.54 0.81 -0.12
CA PHE A 136 5.13 0.06 -1.24
C PHE A 136 5.14 -1.45 -1.02
N GLY A 137 5.42 -1.89 0.21
CA GLY A 137 5.33 -3.31 0.56
C GLY A 137 3.91 -3.85 0.46
N LEU A 138 2.91 -3.05 0.85
CA LEU A 138 1.49 -3.35 0.69
C LEU A 138 1.11 -3.49 -0.77
N ALA A 139 1.46 -2.51 -1.62
CA ALA A 139 1.17 -2.56 -3.05
C ALA A 139 1.82 -3.78 -3.76
N LYS A 140 2.98 -4.22 -3.26
CA LYS A 140 3.67 -5.41 -3.78
C LYS A 140 3.10 -6.72 -3.26
N ALA A 141 2.18 -6.72 -2.29
CA ALA A 141 1.69 -7.95 -1.65
C ALA A 141 1.08 -8.95 -2.65
N ASP A 142 0.50 -8.48 -3.74
CA ASP A 142 -0.05 -9.30 -4.82
C ASP A 142 0.96 -9.74 -5.90
N GLY A 143 2.24 -9.42 -5.70
CA GLY A 143 3.35 -9.77 -6.57
C GLY A 143 3.64 -8.75 -7.68
N THR A 144 2.72 -7.82 -7.95
CA THR A 144 2.92 -6.71 -8.90
C THR A 144 2.15 -5.48 -8.46
N VAL A 145 2.73 -4.30 -8.66
CA VAL A 145 2.05 -3.03 -8.41
C VAL A 145 1.43 -2.50 -9.70
N CYS A 146 0.14 -2.14 -9.66
CA CYS A 146 -0.57 -1.62 -10.82
C CYS A 146 -0.36 -0.11 -11.03
N LYS A 147 -0.68 0.39 -12.23
CA LYS A 147 -0.57 1.83 -12.57
C LYS A 147 -1.31 2.73 -11.58
N HIS A 148 -2.51 2.36 -11.13
CA HIS A 148 -3.31 3.17 -10.21
C HIS A 148 -2.63 3.34 -8.85
N GLU A 149 -2.08 2.25 -8.30
CA GLU A 149 -1.31 2.28 -7.04
C GLU A 149 -0.03 3.11 -7.19
N ILE A 150 0.70 2.98 -8.31
CA ILE A 150 1.90 3.78 -8.58
C ILE A 150 1.55 5.28 -8.59
N SER A 151 0.50 5.66 -9.31
CA SER A 151 0.05 7.05 -9.37
C SER A 151 -0.35 7.58 -7.99
N LEU A 152 -1.00 6.77 -7.17
CA LEU A 152 -1.35 7.15 -5.80
C LEU A 152 -0.12 7.24 -4.89
N LEU A 153 0.83 6.31 -4.99
CA LEU A 153 2.08 6.32 -4.22
C LEU A 153 2.95 7.54 -4.56
N ASP A 154 3.01 7.92 -5.84
CA ASP A 154 3.67 9.15 -6.29
C ASP A 154 2.99 10.39 -5.67
N LYS A 155 1.65 10.46 -5.76
CA LYS A 155 0.89 11.53 -5.12
C LYS A 155 1.13 11.60 -3.61
N ILE A 156 1.09 10.47 -2.91
CA ILE A 156 1.33 10.38 -1.46
C ILE A 156 2.76 10.85 -1.14
N ALA A 157 3.78 10.37 -1.85
CA ALA A 157 5.17 10.77 -1.59
C ALA A 157 5.37 12.29 -1.71
N ASN A 158 4.80 12.90 -2.75
CA ASN A 158 4.84 14.34 -2.97
C ASN A 158 4.14 15.12 -1.83
N LEU A 159 2.93 14.71 -1.44
CA LEU A 159 2.18 15.36 -0.37
C LEU A 159 2.83 15.18 1.00
N LEU A 160 3.42 14.01 1.25
CA LEU A 160 4.24 13.75 2.43
C LEU A 160 5.53 14.55 2.42
N GLY A 161 5.93 15.20 1.32
CA GLY A 161 7.16 15.98 1.22
C GLY A 161 8.42 15.10 1.27
N ILE A 162 8.35 13.92 0.65
CA ILE A 162 9.51 13.03 0.43
C ILE A 162 10.17 13.46 -0.88
N ASP A 163 11.49 13.63 -0.86
CA ASP A 163 12.21 14.08 -2.05
C ASP A 163 12.25 13.00 -3.14
N SER A 164 12.39 13.45 -4.38
CA SER A 164 12.37 12.56 -5.54
C SER A 164 13.46 11.50 -5.49
N THR A 165 14.65 11.79 -4.96
CA THR A 165 15.75 10.82 -4.90
C THR A 165 15.39 9.68 -3.96
N THR A 166 14.97 10.00 -2.74
CA THR A 166 14.49 9.02 -1.76
C THR A 166 13.32 8.20 -2.31
N TYR A 167 12.35 8.85 -2.96
CA TYR A 167 11.22 8.16 -3.58
C TYR A 167 11.67 7.14 -4.64
N GLN A 168 12.56 7.53 -5.56
CA GLN A 168 13.07 6.61 -6.59
C GLN A 168 13.86 5.46 -5.98
N SER A 169 14.66 5.71 -4.93
CA SER A 169 15.37 4.64 -4.22
C SER A 169 14.41 3.64 -3.58
N ILE A 170 13.35 4.10 -2.92
CA ILE A 170 12.33 3.21 -2.35
C ILE A 170 11.64 2.44 -3.48
N LYS A 171 11.19 3.14 -4.53
CA LYS A 171 10.55 2.50 -5.68
C LYS A 171 11.44 1.41 -6.29
N ALA A 172 12.74 1.64 -6.49
CA ALA A 172 13.63 0.61 -7.04
C ALA A 172 13.61 -0.70 -6.21
N MET A 173 13.59 -0.61 -4.87
CA MET A 173 13.57 -1.79 -3.98
C MET A 173 12.36 -2.70 -4.20
N TYR A 174 11.24 -2.15 -4.67
CA TYR A 174 10.00 -2.91 -4.88
C TYR A 174 9.75 -3.22 -6.37
N TYR A 175 10.34 -2.49 -7.31
CA TYR A 175 9.97 -2.51 -8.74
C TYR A 175 11.02 -3.08 -9.68
N ASP A 176 12.24 -3.38 -9.24
CA ASP A 176 13.27 -4.05 -10.07
C ASP A 176 12.78 -5.38 -10.67
N ASP A 177 11.78 -6.01 -10.06
CA ASP A 177 11.15 -7.24 -10.55
C ASP A 177 10.30 -7.04 -11.84
N LEU A 178 9.94 -5.81 -12.20
CA LEU A 178 9.21 -5.53 -13.44
C LEU A 178 10.16 -5.36 -14.63
N ASP A 179 11.28 -4.67 -14.45
CA ASP A 179 12.29 -4.54 -15.52
C ASP A 179 12.89 -5.91 -15.88
N SER A 180 12.99 -6.82 -14.90
CA SER A 180 13.34 -8.22 -15.16
C SER A 180 12.27 -8.93 -16.00
N ALA A 181 10.96 -8.68 -15.77
CA ALA A 181 9.88 -9.24 -16.57
C ALA A 181 9.91 -8.77 -18.04
N TYR A 182 10.16 -7.47 -18.28
CA TYR A 182 10.35 -6.94 -19.64
C TYR A 182 11.59 -7.55 -20.30
N SER A 183 12.68 -7.71 -19.55
CA SER A 183 13.91 -8.35 -20.00
C SER A 183 13.69 -9.84 -20.37
N ILE A 184 12.88 -10.58 -19.61
CA ILE A 184 12.51 -11.97 -19.92
C ILE A 184 11.76 -12.06 -21.26
N LEU A 185 10.89 -11.10 -21.57
CA LEU A 185 10.22 -11.00 -22.86
C LEU A 185 11.09 -10.40 -23.97
N GLY A 186 12.32 -9.95 -23.65
CA GLY A 186 13.27 -9.35 -24.59
C GLY A 186 12.84 -7.99 -25.13
N ILE A 187 12.08 -7.22 -24.34
CA ILE A 187 11.54 -5.91 -24.73
C ILE A 187 11.87 -4.85 -23.67
N SER A 188 11.78 -3.58 -24.05
CA SER A 188 11.91 -2.45 -23.13
C SER A 188 10.62 -2.25 -22.32
N SER A 189 10.72 -1.73 -21.10
CA SER A 189 9.57 -1.28 -20.31
C SER A 189 8.77 -0.15 -20.98
N SER A 190 9.37 0.55 -21.95
CA SER A 190 8.72 1.54 -22.82
C SER A 190 7.92 0.98 -24.00
N ALA A 191 7.94 -0.34 -24.22
CA ALA A 191 7.19 -0.98 -25.31
C ALA A 191 5.68 -0.72 -25.19
N THR A 192 4.95 -0.68 -26.30
CA THR A 192 3.48 -0.58 -26.35
C THR A 192 2.80 -1.88 -25.94
N ASP A 193 1.53 -1.84 -25.54
CA ASP A 193 0.79 -3.04 -25.13
C ASP A 193 0.68 -4.09 -26.25
N GLU A 194 0.61 -3.64 -27.50
CA GLU A 194 0.64 -4.52 -28.67
C GLU A 194 2.01 -5.19 -28.86
N GLU A 195 3.10 -4.48 -28.62
CA GLU A 195 4.46 -5.04 -28.66
C GLU A 195 4.67 -6.07 -27.55
N VAL A 196 4.16 -5.81 -26.34
CA VAL A 196 4.19 -6.78 -25.23
C VAL A 196 3.45 -8.07 -25.62
N LYS A 197 2.21 -7.96 -26.13
CA LYS A 197 1.41 -9.12 -26.58
C LYS A 197 2.11 -9.88 -27.72
N LYS A 198 2.74 -9.17 -28.66
CA LYS A 198 3.48 -9.77 -29.77
C LYS A 198 4.73 -10.51 -29.30
N ALA A 199 5.51 -9.90 -28.40
CA ALA A 199 6.70 -10.50 -27.82
C ALA A 199 6.38 -11.76 -27.03
N TYR A 200 5.32 -11.72 -26.20
CA TYR A 200 4.82 -12.89 -25.48
C TYR A 200 4.48 -14.05 -26.42
N ARG A 201 3.63 -13.82 -27.43
CA ARG A 201 3.25 -14.87 -28.40
C ARG A 201 4.46 -15.48 -29.09
N LYS A 202 5.42 -14.65 -29.50
CA LYS A 202 6.68 -15.10 -30.12
C LYS A 202 7.46 -16.00 -29.16
N MET A 203 7.72 -15.53 -27.94
CA MET A 203 8.50 -16.25 -26.93
C MET A 203 7.84 -17.56 -26.50
N ALA A 204 6.51 -17.57 -26.34
CA ALA A 204 5.73 -18.75 -26.01
C ALA A 204 5.84 -19.82 -27.11
N ILE A 205 5.75 -19.43 -28.38
CA ILE A 205 5.90 -20.35 -29.53
C ILE A 205 7.34 -20.87 -29.64
N GLU A 206 8.35 -20.03 -29.40
CA GLU A 206 9.77 -20.41 -29.51
C GLU A 206 10.22 -21.34 -28.38
N ASN A 207 9.66 -21.19 -27.18
CA ASN A 207 10.06 -21.95 -25.98
C ASN A 207 9.01 -22.98 -25.53
N HIS A 208 8.05 -23.34 -26.40
CA HIS A 208 7.03 -24.34 -26.06
C HIS A 208 7.66 -25.73 -25.85
N PRO A 209 7.34 -26.45 -24.75
CA PRO A 209 7.97 -27.74 -24.43
C PRO A 209 7.76 -28.80 -25.51
N ASP A 210 6.61 -28.80 -26.19
CA ASP A 210 6.32 -29.74 -27.29
C ASP A 210 7.32 -29.63 -28.46
N LYS A 211 7.93 -28.45 -28.69
CA LYS A 211 8.91 -28.28 -29.77
C LYS A 211 10.23 -28.97 -29.50
N VAL A 212 10.54 -29.29 -28.24
CA VAL A 212 11.79 -29.93 -27.84
C VAL A 212 11.56 -31.30 -27.19
N GLY A 213 10.32 -31.80 -27.19
CA GLY A 213 9.95 -33.08 -26.58
C GLY A 213 10.69 -34.28 -27.17
N TYR A 214 11.11 -34.20 -28.43
CA TYR A 214 11.92 -35.23 -29.08
C TYR A 214 13.40 -35.27 -28.60
N MET A 215 13.86 -34.25 -27.87
CA MET A 215 15.26 -34.09 -27.44
C MET A 215 15.54 -34.69 -26.06
N GLY A 216 14.56 -35.35 -25.44
CA GLY A 216 14.69 -36.01 -24.13
C GLY A 216 14.09 -35.20 -22.98
N GLU A 217 13.86 -35.90 -21.86
CA GLU A 217 13.13 -35.38 -20.69
C GLU A 217 13.79 -34.16 -20.02
N ASP A 218 15.12 -34.11 -19.97
CA ASP A 218 15.82 -33.01 -19.30
C ASP A 218 15.70 -31.69 -20.08
N ILE A 219 15.73 -31.75 -21.41
CA ILE A 219 15.52 -30.59 -22.28
C ILE A 219 14.06 -30.12 -22.20
N ARG A 220 13.10 -31.06 -22.17
CA ARG A 220 11.67 -30.76 -21.99
C ARG A 220 11.42 -30.02 -20.67
N LYS A 221 11.95 -30.51 -19.55
CA LYS A 221 11.84 -29.83 -18.24
C LYS A 221 12.47 -28.44 -18.23
N ALA A 222 13.59 -28.24 -18.92
CA ALA A 222 14.21 -26.93 -19.03
C ALA A 222 13.33 -25.96 -19.83
N ALA A 223 12.72 -26.42 -20.93
CA ALA A 223 11.76 -25.65 -21.70
C ALA A 223 10.48 -25.34 -20.92
N GLU A 224 9.95 -26.29 -20.14
CA GLU A 224 8.81 -26.07 -19.23
C GLU A 224 9.11 -24.95 -18.22
N LYS A 225 10.28 -25.00 -17.55
CA LYS A 225 10.70 -23.93 -16.61
C LYS A 225 10.80 -22.58 -17.30
N LYS A 226 11.36 -22.53 -18.51
CA LYS A 226 11.51 -21.28 -19.27
C LYS A 226 10.16 -20.75 -19.75
N PHE A 227 9.27 -21.63 -20.17
CA PHE A 227 7.90 -21.29 -20.57
C PHE A 227 7.08 -20.74 -19.38
N MET A 228 7.23 -21.35 -18.19
CA MET A 228 6.65 -20.82 -16.95
C MET A 228 7.15 -19.41 -16.65
N ALA A 229 8.46 -19.16 -16.73
CA ALA A 229 9.03 -17.83 -16.51
C ALA A 229 8.52 -16.79 -17.52
N ILE A 230 8.34 -17.17 -18.79
CA ILE A 230 7.74 -16.30 -19.84
C ILE A 230 6.28 -15.98 -19.51
N ASN A 231 5.49 -16.97 -19.09
CA ASN A 231 4.11 -16.75 -18.68
C ASN A 231 4.02 -15.85 -17.44
N GLU A 232 4.83 -16.10 -16.41
CA GLU A 232 4.89 -15.28 -15.21
C GLU A 232 5.28 -13.84 -15.53
N ALA A 233 6.30 -13.63 -16.37
CA ALA A 233 6.72 -12.30 -16.81
C ALA A 233 5.59 -11.57 -17.56
N TYR A 234 4.89 -12.25 -18.46
CA TYR A 234 3.77 -11.67 -19.19
C TYR A 234 2.60 -11.32 -18.28
N GLU A 235 2.22 -12.21 -17.35
CA GLU A 235 1.17 -11.95 -16.37
C GLU A 235 1.53 -10.77 -15.45
N LYS A 236 2.79 -10.66 -15.03
CA LYS A 236 3.26 -9.51 -14.25
C LYS A 236 3.08 -8.19 -15.01
N ILE A 237 3.50 -8.14 -16.27
CA ILE A 237 3.35 -6.95 -17.13
C ILE A 237 1.86 -6.65 -17.39
N LYS A 238 1.06 -7.69 -17.64
CA LYS A 238 -0.38 -7.58 -17.91
C LYS A 238 -1.10 -6.93 -16.73
N LYS A 239 -0.87 -7.42 -15.51
CA LYS A 239 -1.40 -6.83 -14.26
C LYS A 239 -0.94 -5.40 -14.06
N GLN A 240 0.38 -5.15 -14.20
CA GLN A 240 0.94 -3.82 -14.02
C GLN A 240 0.29 -2.79 -14.94
N ARG A 241 0.05 -3.17 -16.19
CA ARG A 241 -0.48 -2.26 -17.22
C ARG A 241 -2.00 -2.17 -17.29
N GLY A 242 -2.73 -3.09 -16.64
CA GLY A 242 -4.18 -3.20 -16.74
C GLY A 242 -4.64 -3.73 -18.11
N ILE A 243 -3.84 -4.58 -18.75
CA ILE A 243 -4.17 -5.17 -20.05
C ILE A 243 -5.15 -6.34 -19.83
N ASN A 244 -6.28 -6.37 -20.56
CA ASN A 244 -7.21 -7.51 -20.58
C ASN A 244 -6.75 -8.61 -21.54
#